data_AF-A0A8E6EW90-F1
#
_entry.id   AF-A0A8E6EW90-F1
#
_cell.length_a   1.000
_cell.length_b   1.000
_cell.length_c   1.000
_cell.angle_alpha   90.00
_cell.angle_beta   90.00
_cell.angle_gamma   90.00
#
_symmetry.space_group_name_H-M   'P 1'
#
loop_
_entity.id
_entity.type
_entity.pdbx_description
1 polymer ?
#
loop_
_entity_poly.entity_id
_entity_poly.type
_entity_poly.pdbx_seq_one_letter_code
_entity_poly.pdbx_strand_id
1 'polypeptide(L)'
;MRLRLRLGIVIAFILIASNLVSGQDSKLASEVTAIDILLAPDQVMMDRAKAVNAQLRADYPKGFELDALHNPHVTVVQRFVWTRDLDKVNAAVAKVLKDENPTTWELKAKGYYDIPVNKLGLAGIVIEPTQDLLRLQLKLIDAIAPFNVGKGTPESFALRPDGKTIEQAKETVDYVTSFVPKYSGQNYNPHVTIGLGTRSFLNKLQSEPFQSFTFQARSVDVYQLGEFGTAQKLLWTSASADPLPSWNEGKAKQSLLDFVAKVTQEGSPEFVPASERIATFDNDGTLWCERPLPVQLFFALDRVKALAPKHPEWQEKQPFKAVLEGDLKAVFAGGEKALLELMMTTHAGMTTDEFESVVKDWIATAKHPKYKRPYTDLVYQPMLELLTYLRAKGFKTYVVSGGGVEFMRPWMEKAYGIPPEQVMGSSIQVKYELRNGQPVLRRLPQLDFNDDKAGKPVAIHRFIGRRPVMAFGNSDGDFEMLEWTTSAPGPRFGLLVHHTDAEREYAYDRQAALGRLDRGLDEAPKRNWTVVDMKKDWKKVFPFEPLKP
;
A
#
# COMPACT_ATOMS: atom_id res chain seq x y z
N MET A 1 -64.06 -32.33 0.95
CA MET A 1 -63.58 -31.59 2.15
C MET A 1 -62.08 -31.28 1.95
N ARG A 2 -61.55 -30.24 2.62
CA ARG A 2 -60.17 -29.66 2.57
C ARG A 2 -59.01 -30.56 2.02
N LEU A 3 -58.20 -30.10 1.04
CA LEU A 3 -56.97 -29.23 1.12
C LEU A 3 -55.76 -29.96 1.78
N ARG A 4 -54.47 -29.90 1.36
CA ARG A 4 -53.60 -29.18 0.37
C ARG A 4 -52.43 -30.15 -0.03
N LEU A 5 -51.52 -30.01 -1.02
CA LEU A 5 -51.27 -29.23 -2.28
C LEU A 5 -50.30 -30.11 -3.16
N ARG A 6 -50.33 -30.12 -4.51
CA ARG A 6 -49.45 -29.40 -5.50
C ARG A 6 -47.91 -29.52 -5.29
N LEU A 7 -47.05 -29.96 -6.23
CA LEU A 7 -46.93 -29.79 -7.72
C LEU A 7 -46.58 -28.32 -8.08
N GLY A 8 -45.39 -27.94 -8.58
CA GLY A 8 -44.62 -28.37 -9.76
C GLY A 8 -44.35 -27.12 -10.64
N ILE A 9 -43.81 -27.26 -11.88
CA ILE A 9 -43.80 -26.22 -12.97
C ILE A 9 -42.80 -25.03 -12.77
N VAL A 10 -42.07 -24.45 -13.76
CA VAL A 10 -41.64 -24.79 -15.16
C VAL A 10 -40.43 -23.89 -15.54
N ILE A 11 -39.76 -24.20 -16.67
CA ILE A 11 -38.67 -23.39 -17.28
C ILE A 11 -39.18 -22.18 -18.10
N ALA A 12 -38.43 -21.07 -18.00
CA ALA A 12 -38.36 -19.90 -18.91
C ALA A 12 -39.59 -18.97 -19.10
N PHE A 13 -39.30 -17.67 -19.03
CA PHE A 13 -39.73 -16.66 -20.00
C PHE A 13 -38.65 -15.60 -20.19
N ILE A 14 -38.53 -15.06 -21.41
CA ILE A 14 -37.66 -13.93 -21.78
C ILE A 14 -38.57 -12.74 -22.13
N LEU A 15 -38.01 -11.52 -22.13
CA LEU A 15 -38.66 -10.22 -22.43
C LEU A 15 -39.57 -9.65 -21.32
N ILE A 16 -38.94 -8.90 -20.41
CA ILE A 16 -39.28 -7.47 -20.29
C ILE A 16 -37.98 -6.69 -20.51
N ALA A 17 -37.90 -5.97 -21.63
CA ALA A 17 -36.84 -4.99 -21.90
C ALA A 17 -37.38 -3.57 -21.61
N SER A 18 -36.47 -2.60 -21.51
CA SER A 18 -36.75 -1.15 -21.50
C SER A 18 -37.86 -0.65 -20.57
N ASN A 19 -37.50 -0.28 -19.33
CA ASN A 19 -37.87 1.01 -18.68
C ASN A 19 -37.43 1.07 -17.20
N LEU A 20 -36.17 0.71 -16.90
CA LEU A 20 -35.59 0.84 -15.55
C LEU A 20 -34.08 1.19 -15.60
N VAL A 21 -33.67 1.99 -16.59
CA VAL A 21 -32.31 2.56 -16.72
C VAL A 21 -32.43 4.05 -17.08
N SER A 22 -33.00 4.84 -16.17
CA SER A 22 -33.08 6.31 -16.28
C SER A 22 -33.50 6.95 -14.94
N GLY A 23 -32.61 6.93 -13.93
CA GLY A 23 -32.86 7.62 -12.66
C GLY A 23 -31.84 7.29 -11.57
N GLN A 24 -31.17 8.34 -11.05
CA GLN A 24 -30.23 8.34 -9.91
C GLN A 24 -28.73 8.04 -10.13
N ASP A 25 -28.19 8.18 -11.35
CA ASP A 25 -26.73 8.25 -11.59
C ASP A 25 -26.30 9.55 -12.32
N SER A 26 -26.84 10.70 -11.88
CA SER A 26 -26.36 12.02 -12.32
C SER A 26 -26.63 13.14 -11.30
N LYS A 27 -25.92 13.12 -10.16
CA LYS A 27 -25.44 14.41 -9.62
C LYS A 27 -24.46 14.96 -10.66
N LEU A 28 -24.88 15.93 -11.47
CA LEU A 28 -24.01 16.55 -12.48
C LEU A 28 -22.71 17.03 -11.80
N ALA A 29 -21.57 16.70 -12.39
CA ALA A 29 -20.30 17.28 -11.98
C ALA A 29 -20.37 18.80 -12.18
N SER A 30 -19.93 19.57 -11.18
CA SER A 30 -19.95 21.04 -11.24
C SER A 30 -19.22 21.55 -12.49
N GLU A 31 -19.81 22.53 -13.18
CA GLU A 31 -19.18 23.19 -14.34
C GLU A 31 -17.87 23.89 -13.99
N VAL A 32 -17.68 24.20 -12.69
CA VAL A 32 -16.51 24.84 -12.12
C VAL A 32 -15.84 23.89 -11.13
N THR A 33 -14.51 23.75 -11.21
CA THR A 33 -13.69 23.02 -10.24
C THR A 33 -12.84 24.00 -9.45
N ALA A 34 -12.80 23.84 -8.13
CA ALA A 34 -11.85 24.51 -7.23
C ALA A 34 -10.53 23.73 -7.23
N ILE A 35 -9.46 24.32 -7.75
CA ILE A 35 -8.15 23.66 -7.89
C ILE A 35 -7.08 24.27 -6.99
N ASP A 36 -6.12 23.43 -6.60
CA ASP A 36 -4.79 23.83 -6.12
C ASP A 36 -3.72 23.27 -7.08
N ILE A 37 -2.77 24.12 -7.47
CA ILE A 37 -1.52 23.73 -8.11
C ILE A 37 -0.45 23.81 -7.02
N LEU A 38 0.08 22.67 -6.62
CA LEU A 38 0.86 22.50 -5.39
C LEU A 38 2.18 21.76 -5.63
N LEU A 39 3.13 21.90 -4.71
CA LEU A 39 4.30 21.03 -4.61
C LEU A 39 4.00 19.89 -3.63
N ALA A 40 4.15 18.65 -4.07
CA ALA A 40 4.09 17.47 -3.20
C ALA A 40 5.47 17.24 -2.55
N PRO A 41 5.59 17.32 -1.22
CA PRO A 41 6.88 17.21 -0.53
C PRO A 41 7.44 15.78 -0.52
N ASP A 42 8.75 15.68 -0.30
CA ASP A 42 9.47 14.44 0.00
C ASP A 42 9.13 13.83 1.38
N GLN A 43 9.74 12.67 1.68
CA GLN A 43 9.51 11.96 2.92
C GLN A 43 10.00 12.71 4.17
N VAL A 44 11.04 13.56 4.06
CA VAL A 44 11.60 14.31 5.19
C VAL A 44 10.56 15.30 5.74
N MET A 45 9.93 16.06 4.85
CA MET A 45 8.84 16.96 5.21
C MET A 45 7.57 16.18 5.61
N MET A 46 7.23 15.09 4.93
CA MET A 46 6.06 14.26 5.28
C MET A 46 6.14 13.67 6.70
N ASP A 47 7.31 13.15 7.11
CA ASP A 47 7.52 12.59 8.44
C ASP A 47 7.45 13.68 9.53
N ARG A 48 8.05 14.85 9.27
CA ARG A 48 7.99 16.01 10.18
C ARG A 48 6.55 16.52 10.32
N ALA A 49 5.81 16.65 9.22
CA ALA A 49 4.41 17.05 9.22
C ALA A 49 3.53 16.07 10.02
N LYS A 50 3.70 14.75 9.80
CA LYS A 50 2.97 13.70 10.53
C LYS A 50 3.30 13.66 12.03
N ALA A 51 4.57 13.87 12.40
CA ALA A 51 4.99 13.92 13.80
C ALA A 51 4.38 15.10 14.59
N VAL A 52 4.08 16.23 13.92
CA VAL A 52 3.39 17.36 14.55
C VAL A 52 1.87 17.21 14.47
N ASN A 53 1.32 16.65 13.39
CA ASN A 53 -0.11 16.30 13.30
C ASN A 53 -0.55 15.36 14.44
N ALA A 54 0.28 14.38 14.80
CA ALA A 54 0.01 13.48 15.93
C ALA A 54 -0.13 14.25 17.27
N GLN A 55 0.66 15.31 17.47
CA GLN A 55 0.57 16.16 18.67
C GLN A 55 -0.65 17.08 18.62
N LEU A 56 -0.95 17.67 17.46
CA LEU A 56 -2.15 18.47 17.23
C LEU A 56 -3.43 17.66 17.44
N ARG A 57 -3.47 16.39 17.03
CA ARG A 57 -4.60 15.48 17.32
C ARG A 57 -4.65 15.02 18.79
N ALA A 58 -3.55 15.09 19.53
CA ALA A 58 -3.58 14.84 20.98
C ALA A 58 -4.17 16.06 21.76
N ASP A 59 -3.89 17.28 21.31
CA ASP A 59 -4.49 18.52 21.84
C ASP A 59 -5.95 18.70 21.39
N TYR A 60 -6.26 18.41 20.12
CA TYR A 60 -7.60 18.49 19.56
C TYR A 60 -7.98 17.22 18.77
N PRO A 61 -8.52 16.18 19.44
CA PRO A 61 -8.88 14.88 18.81
C PRO A 61 -9.98 14.91 17.74
N LYS A 62 -10.52 16.09 17.39
CA LYS A 62 -11.42 16.30 16.24
C LYS A 62 -10.73 16.98 15.05
N GLY A 63 -9.41 17.18 15.11
CA GLY A 63 -8.60 17.59 13.97
C GLY A 63 -8.38 16.43 12.99
N PHE A 64 -8.11 16.76 11.73
CA PHE A 64 -7.88 15.77 10.68
C PHE A 64 -6.51 15.09 10.79
N GLU A 65 -6.42 13.86 10.26
CA GLU A 65 -5.16 13.14 10.06
C GLU A 65 -4.56 13.51 8.69
N LEU A 66 -3.23 13.49 8.57
CA LEU A 66 -2.53 13.67 7.29
C LEU A 66 -2.57 12.36 6.48
N ASP A 67 -3.73 12.14 5.86
CA ASP A 67 -4.15 10.92 5.17
C ASP A 67 -4.32 11.15 3.64
N ALA A 68 -5.07 10.27 2.97
CA ALA A 68 -5.35 10.35 1.53
C ALA A 68 -6.32 11.48 1.13
N LEU A 69 -7.02 12.10 2.09
CA LEU A 69 -7.94 13.22 1.90
C LEU A 69 -7.31 14.56 2.32
N HIS A 70 -6.28 14.53 3.17
CA HIS A 70 -5.57 15.69 3.68
C HIS A 70 -4.06 15.57 3.38
N ASN A 71 -3.73 15.32 2.11
CA ASN A 71 -2.35 15.10 1.66
C ASN A 71 -1.49 16.36 1.96
N PRO A 72 -0.35 16.26 2.69
CA PRO A 72 0.51 17.41 2.96
C PRO A 72 1.13 17.96 1.67
N HIS A 73 1.07 19.28 1.48
CA HIS A 73 1.47 19.95 0.24
C HIS A 73 1.91 21.38 0.52
N VAL A 74 2.68 21.97 -0.41
CA VAL A 74 2.89 23.43 -0.47
C VAL A 74 2.06 24.00 -1.62
N THR A 75 0.93 24.63 -1.30
CA THR A 75 0.10 25.36 -2.26
C THR A 75 0.92 26.40 -3.01
N VAL A 76 0.91 26.38 -4.34
CA VAL A 76 1.54 27.41 -5.18
C VAL A 76 0.47 28.35 -5.76
N VAL A 77 -0.63 27.82 -6.29
CA VAL A 77 -1.76 28.61 -6.83
C VAL A 77 -3.09 27.90 -6.61
N GLN A 78 -3.99 28.49 -5.82
CA GLN A 78 -5.41 28.11 -5.80
C GLN A 78 -6.25 28.98 -6.74
N ARG A 79 -7.25 28.38 -7.40
CA ARG A 79 -8.18 29.10 -8.28
C ARG A 79 -9.46 28.31 -8.56
N PHE A 80 -10.49 28.99 -9.09
CA PHE A 80 -11.63 28.34 -9.73
C PHE A 80 -11.43 28.31 -11.26
N VAL A 81 -11.62 27.15 -11.88
CA VAL A 81 -11.50 26.95 -13.34
C VAL A 81 -12.69 26.19 -13.90
N TRP A 82 -12.97 26.34 -15.20
CA TRP A 82 -13.96 25.52 -15.90
C TRP A 82 -13.56 24.04 -15.87
N THR A 83 -14.42 23.15 -15.38
CA THR A 83 -14.17 21.70 -15.30
C THR A 83 -13.89 21.07 -16.66
N ARG A 84 -14.58 21.55 -17.71
CA ARG A 84 -14.36 21.15 -19.12
C ARG A 84 -12.99 21.57 -19.71
N ASP A 85 -12.25 22.42 -19.03
CA ASP A 85 -10.97 22.97 -19.48
C ASP A 85 -9.79 22.44 -18.64
N LEU A 86 -10.01 21.50 -17.72
CA LEU A 86 -8.98 20.92 -16.85
C LEU A 86 -7.79 20.34 -17.62
N ASP A 87 -8.00 19.65 -18.74
CA ASP A 87 -6.88 19.13 -19.56
C ASP A 87 -6.00 20.25 -20.13
N LYS A 88 -6.59 21.42 -20.41
CA LYS A 88 -5.87 22.61 -20.89
C LYS A 88 -5.12 23.31 -19.75
N VAL A 89 -5.70 23.33 -18.55
CA VAL A 89 -5.01 23.75 -17.31
C VAL A 89 -3.80 22.84 -17.07
N ASN A 90 -3.98 21.52 -17.08
CA ASN A 90 -2.92 20.53 -16.92
C ASN A 90 -1.82 20.70 -17.97
N ALA A 91 -2.18 20.89 -19.25
CA ALA A 91 -1.22 21.17 -20.32
C ALA A 91 -0.48 22.51 -20.16
N ALA A 92 -1.13 23.55 -19.61
CA ALA A 92 -0.50 24.83 -19.32
C ALA A 92 0.50 24.74 -18.15
N VAL A 93 0.15 24.02 -17.07
CA VAL A 93 1.07 23.68 -15.97
C VAL A 93 2.25 22.86 -16.50
N ALA A 94 1.99 21.79 -17.25
CA ALA A 94 3.01 20.97 -17.88
C ALA A 94 3.95 21.75 -18.82
N LYS A 95 3.46 22.84 -19.45
CA LYS A 95 4.30 23.73 -20.26
C LYS A 95 5.23 24.58 -19.40
N VAL A 96 4.75 25.18 -18.31
CA VAL A 96 5.59 25.95 -17.36
C VAL A 96 6.72 25.07 -16.81
N LEU A 97 6.43 23.80 -16.51
CA LEU A 97 7.38 22.84 -15.95
C LEU A 97 8.37 22.24 -16.97
N LYS A 98 8.41 22.76 -18.20
CA LYS A 98 9.54 22.57 -19.12
C LYS A 98 10.65 23.60 -18.91
N ASP A 99 10.28 24.79 -18.41
CA ASP A 99 11.19 25.90 -18.15
C ASP A 99 11.53 26.05 -16.65
N GLU A 100 10.77 25.38 -15.78
CA GLU A 100 10.93 25.36 -14.32
C GLU A 100 11.02 23.92 -13.82
N ASN A 101 12.05 23.57 -13.04
CA ASN A 101 12.21 22.23 -12.48
C ASN A 101 12.20 22.24 -10.93
N PRO A 102 11.05 22.50 -10.29
CA PRO A 102 10.95 22.62 -8.83
C PRO A 102 11.29 21.35 -8.06
N THR A 103 11.31 20.18 -8.71
CA THR A 103 11.74 18.93 -8.06
C THR A 103 13.24 18.86 -7.79
N THR A 104 14.03 19.74 -8.43
CA THR A 104 15.47 19.87 -8.18
C THR A 104 15.83 20.92 -7.12
N TRP A 105 14.86 21.67 -6.61
CA TRP A 105 15.13 22.76 -5.66
C TRP A 105 15.15 22.25 -4.23
N GLU A 106 16.18 22.63 -3.49
CA GLU A 106 16.19 22.47 -2.04
C GLU A 106 15.34 23.57 -1.40
N LEU A 107 14.23 23.17 -0.79
CA LEU A 107 13.32 24.05 -0.05
C LEU A 107 13.63 23.94 1.44
N LYS A 108 13.49 25.05 2.17
CA LYS A 108 13.87 25.14 3.58
C LYS A 108 12.67 25.48 4.45
N ALA A 109 12.36 24.61 5.42
CA ALA A 109 11.42 24.89 6.48
C ALA A 109 12.07 25.78 7.55
N LYS A 110 11.37 26.83 8.00
CA LYS A 110 11.93 27.89 8.86
C LYS A 110 11.15 28.20 10.13
N GLY A 111 9.96 27.64 10.33
CA GLY A 111 9.13 27.91 11.51
C GLY A 111 7.76 27.24 11.46
N TYR A 112 6.97 27.43 12.52
CA TYR A 112 5.53 27.19 12.52
C TYR A 112 4.76 28.52 12.40
N TYR A 113 3.53 28.44 11.92
CA TYR A 113 2.54 29.53 12.05
C TYR A 113 1.14 28.92 12.19
N ASP A 114 0.12 29.78 12.39
CA ASP A 114 -1.27 29.38 12.31
C ASP A 114 -2.15 30.42 11.61
N ILE A 115 -3.27 29.96 11.05
CA ILE A 115 -4.40 30.80 10.63
C ILE A 115 -5.52 30.63 11.67
N PRO A 116 -6.06 31.70 12.29
CA PRO A 116 -7.17 31.59 13.23
C PRO A 116 -8.45 31.00 12.59
N VAL A 117 -8.99 29.95 13.19
CA VAL A 117 -10.25 29.31 12.76
C VAL A 117 -11.17 29.18 13.97
N ASN A 118 -12.10 30.13 14.13
CA ASN A 118 -12.98 30.25 15.30
C ASN A 118 -12.20 30.30 16.63
N LYS A 119 -12.27 29.22 17.44
CA LYS A 119 -11.53 29.09 18.73
C LYS A 119 -10.22 28.30 18.61
N LEU A 120 -9.86 27.90 17.40
CA LEU A 120 -8.68 27.09 17.07
C LEU A 120 -7.71 27.92 16.19
N GLY A 121 -6.62 27.29 15.78
CA GLY A 121 -5.88 27.69 14.59
C GLY A 121 -5.61 26.50 13.68
N LEU A 122 -5.56 26.74 12.38
CA LEU A 122 -5.06 25.83 11.37
C LEU A 122 -3.55 26.03 11.28
N ALA A 123 -2.79 25.05 11.76
CA ALA A 123 -1.33 25.12 11.86
C ALA A 123 -0.64 24.76 10.54
N GLY A 124 0.54 25.34 10.31
CA GLY A 124 1.41 24.93 9.22
C GLY A 124 2.91 25.09 9.51
N ILE A 125 3.74 24.33 8.81
CA ILE A 125 5.19 24.52 8.72
C ILE A 125 5.44 25.55 7.62
N VAL A 126 6.17 26.63 7.92
CA VAL A 126 6.46 27.72 6.98
C VAL A 126 7.75 27.43 6.21
N ILE A 127 7.74 27.68 4.90
CA ILE A 127 8.87 27.57 3.99
C ILE A 127 9.49 28.95 3.73
N GLU A 128 10.78 29.00 3.44
CA GLU A 128 11.46 30.21 2.97
C GLU A 128 11.08 30.53 1.50
N PRO A 129 10.43 31.68 1.20
CA PRO A 129 9.97 31.99 -0.15
C PRO A 129 11.15 32.39 -1.06
N THR A 130 11.73 31.41 -1.74
CA THR A 130 12.83 31.62 -2.68
C THR A 130 12.39 32.39 -3.92
N GLN A 131 13.33 33.04 -4.61
CA GLN A 131 13.04 33.73 -5.87
C GLN A 131 12.51 32.77 -6.94
N ASP A 132 12.98 31.52 -6.95
CA ASP A 132 12.51 30.47 -7.87
C ASP A 132 11.07 30.03 -7.57
N LEU A 133 10.70 29.89 -6.29
CA LEU A 133 9.33 29.55 -5.90
C LEU A 133 8.34 30.68 -6.24
N LEU A 134 8.76 31.94 -6.05
CA LEU A 134 7.99 33.12 -6.48
C LEU A 134 7.88 33.22 -8.02
N ARG A 135 8.96 32.92 -8.74
CA ARG A 135 9.01 32.85 -10.21
C ARG A 135 8.07 31.77 -10.77
N LEU A 136 8.06 30.59 -10.15
CA LEU A 136 7.13 29.50 -10.47
C LEU A 136 5.68 29.94 -10.25
N GLN A 137 5.37 30.54 -9.10
CA GLN A 137 4.02 31.00 -8.78
C GLN A 137 3.51 32.00 -9.83
N LEU A 138 4.31 33.02 -10.18
CA LEU A 138 3.91 34.01 -11.19
C LEU A 138 3.68 33.36 -12.56
N LYS A 139 4.60 32.52 -13.05
CA LYS A 139 4.42 31.79 -14.31
C LYS A 139 3.16 30.92 -14.33
N LEU A 140 2.83 30.24 -13.22
CA LEU A 140 1.62 29.43 -13.12
C LEU A 140 0.35 30.30 -13.09
N ILE A 141 0.34 31.41 -12.33
CA ILE A 141 -0.78 32.37 -12.27
C ILE A 141 -1.14 32.89 -13.66
N ASP A 142 -0.13 33.25 -14.46
CA ASP A 142 -0.30 33.73 -15.83
C ASP A 142 -0.76 32.59 -16.76
N ALA A 143 -0.09 31.43 -16.71
CA ALA A 143 -0.39 30.29 -17.57
C ALA A 143 -1.83 29.76 -17.40
N ILE A 144 -2.41 29.83 -16.20
CA ILE A 144 -3.80 29.42 -15.95
C ILE A 144 -4.82 30.57 -15.93
N ALA A 145 -4.39 31.83 -16.13
CA ALA A 145 -5.30 32.98 -16.16
C ALA A 145 -6.45 32.85 -17.19
N PRO A 146 -6.26 32.29 -18.41
CA PRO A 146 -7.34 32.14 -19.40
C PRO A 146 -8.48 31.20 -18.99
N PHE A 147 -8.27 30.33 -18.00
CA PHE A 147 -9.27 29.34 -17.54
C PHE A 147 -10.03 29.78 -16.27
N ASN A 148 -9.64 30.91 -15.69
CA ASN A 148 -10.18 31.44 -14.44
C ASN A 148 -11.65 31.87 -14.57
N VAL A 149 -12.52 31.38 -13.68
CA VAL A 149 -13.94 31.81 -13.62
C VAL A 149 -14.22 32.85 -12.53
N GLY A 150 -13.19 33.27 -11.78
CA GLY A 150 -13.30 34.23 -10.68
C GLY A 150 -13.82 33.60 -9.39
N LYS A 151 -15.06 33.10 -9.39
CA LYS A 151 -15.72 32.54 -8.19
C LYS A 151 -16.55 31.30 -8.51
N GLY A 152 -16.32 30.22 -7.76
CA GLY A 152 -17.16 29.01 -7.79
C GLY A 152 -18.12 28.93 -6.61
N THR A 153 -18.68 27.74 -6.41
CA THR A 153 -19.66 27.41 -5.36
C THR A 153 -19.15 26.27 -4.47
N PRO A 154 -19.82 25.88 -3.38
CA PRO A 154 -19.41 24.75 -2.54
C PRO A 154 -19.35 23.40 -3.31
N GLU A 155 -20.12 23.28 -4.39
CA GLU A 155 -20.14 22.13 -5.31
C GLU A 155 -18.91 22.07 -6.23
N SER A 156 -18.11 23.14 -6.29
CA SER A 156 -16.83 23.15 -7.01
C SER A 156 -15.71 22.38 -6.28
N PHE A 157 -15.90 22.10 -4.98
CA PHE A 157 -14.98 21.35 -4.14
C PHE A 157 -15.27 19.84 -4.21
N ALA A 158 -14.29 19.02 -3.84
CA ALA A 158 -14.48 17.60 -3.67
C ALA A 158 -15.51 17.33 -2.56
N LEU A 159 -16.42 16.36 -2.77
CA LEU A 159 -17.38 15.98 -1.76
C LEU A 159 -16.68 15.36 -0.55
N ARG A 160 -17.21 15.64 0.64
CA ARG A 160 -16.80 15.01 1.90
C ARG A 160 -17.13 13.51 1.88
N PRO A 161 -16.52 12.68 2.76
CA PRO A 161 -16.82 11.24 2.84
C PRO A 161 -18.29 10.89 3.11
N ASP A 162 -19.10 11.82 3.63
CA ASP A 162 -20.55 11.65 3.84
C ASP A 162 -21.41 12.09 2.63
N GLY A 163 -20.79 12.42 1.50
CA GLY A 163 -21.46 12.80 0.25
C GLY A 163 -21.96 14.25 0.19
N LYS A 164 -21.62 15.09 1.18
CA LYS A 164 -21.98 16.52 1.25
C LYS A 164 -20.88 17.43 0.71
N THR A 165 -21.24 18.68 0.45
CA THR A 165 -20.30 19.78 0.22
C THR A 165 -19.63 20.22 1.53
N ILE A 166 -18.59 21.04 1.41
CA ILE A 166 -17.76 21.53 2.53
C ILE A 166 -18.57 22.32 3.57
N GLU A 167 -18.24 22.14 4.85
CA GLU A 167 -18.87 22.83 5.98
C GLU A 167 -18.47 24.30 6.06
N GLN A 168 -17.19 24.63 5.82
CA GLN A 168 -16.69 26.03 5.81
C GLN A 168 -16.85 26.67 4.43
N ALA A 169 -18.06 26.52 3.88
CA ALA A 169 -18.42 26.81 2.50
C ALA A 169 -18.08 28.24 2.05
N LYS A 170 -18.51 29.24 2.81
CA LYS A 170 -18.35 30.65 2.42
C LYS A 170 -16.89 31.09 2.55
N GLU A 171 -16.25 30.74 3.66
CA GLU A 171 -14.89 31.14 4.02
C GLU A 171 -13.88 30.55 3.03
N THR A 172 -14.01 29.26 2.71
CA THR A 172 -13.14 28.57 1.75
C THR A 172 -13.37 29.08 0.33
N VAL A 173 -14.63 29.31 -0.09
CA VAL A 173 -14.93 29.91 -1.39
C VAL A 173 -14.35 31.31 -1.51
N ASP A 174 -14.50 32.18 -0.51
CA ASP A 174 -13.96 33.54 -0.51
C ASP A 174 -12.42 33.55 -0.44
N TYR A 175 -11.80 32.58 0.22
CA TYR A 175 -10.35 32.37 0.22
C TYR A 175 -9.84 32.04 -1.19
N VAL A 176 -10.34 30.98 -1.82
CA VAL A 176 -9.94 30.57 -3.19
C VAL A 176 -10.23 31.67 -4.22
N THR A 177 -11.36 32.38 -4.09
CA THR A 177 -11.70 33.55 -4.92
C THR A 177 -10.63 34.65 -4.83
N SER A 178 -10.03 34.83 -3.65
CA SER A 178 -9.07 35.89 -3.37
C SER A 178 -7.61 35.43 -3.25
N PHE A 179 -7.30 34.15 -3.56
CA PHE A 179 -5.96 33.58 -3.45
C PHE A 179 -4.92 34.42 -4.20
N VAL A 180 -5.07 34.53 -5.52
CA VAL A 180 -4.17 35.30 -6.39
C VAL A 180 -4.04 36.77 -5.96
N PRO A 181 -5.12 37.58 -5.83
CA PRO A 181 -4.98 39.01 -5.52
C PRO A 181 -4.55 39.34 -4.08
N LYS A 182 -4.55 38.40 -3.12
CA LYS A 182 -4.16 38.67 -1.72
C LYS A 182 -2.96 37.89 -1.21
N TYR A 183 -2.73 36.67 -1.68
CA TYR A 183 -1.79 35.71 -1.09
C TYR A 183 -0.70 35.23 -2.07
N SER A 184 -0.45 35.99 -3.14
CA SER A 184 0.63 35.73 -4.11
C SER A 184 1.70 36.84 -4.10
N GLY A 185 2.83 36.58 -4.75
CA GLY A 185 3.94 37.54 -4.89
C GLY A 185 4.51 37.93 -3.54
N GLN A 186 4.57 39.24 -3.24
CA GLN A 186 5.11 39.75 -1.97
C GLN A 186 4.30 39.30 -0.73
N ASN A 187 3.03 38.90 -0.91
CA ASN A 187 2.17 38.40 0.16
C ASN A 187 2.16 36.86 0.25
N TYR A 188 2.98 36.16 -0.53
CA TYR A 188 3.00 34.70 -0.55
C TYR A 188 3.70 34.12 0.68
N ASN A 189 2.96 33.34 1.45
CA ASN A 189 3.45 32.58 2.60
C ASN A 189 3.42 31.08 2.28
N PRO A 190 4.45 30.51 1.63
CA PRO A 190 4.51 29.08 1.34
C PRO A 190 4.56 28.27 2.64
N HIS A 191 3.67 27.30 2.78
CA HIS A 191 3.55 26.48 3.98
C HIS A 191 3.05 25.07 3.65
N VAL A 192 3.31 24.10 4.54
CA VAL A 192 2.60 22.83 4.60
C VAL A 192 1.60 22.89 5.75
N THR A 193 0.32 22.74 5.48
CA THR A 193 -0.73 22.63 6.51
C THR A 193 -0.64 21.28 7.24
N ILE A 194 -0.66 21.30 8.57
CA ILE A 194 -0.37 20.10 9.41
C ILE A 194 -1.49 19.70 10.39
N GLY A 195 -2.53 20.51 10.58
CA GLY A 195 -3.69 20.16 11.40
C GLY A 195 -4.35 21.34 12.12
N LEU A 196 -5.35 21.04 12.96
CA LEU A 196 -6.03 22.01 13.83
C LEU A 196 -5.53 21.85 15.27
N GLY A 197 -5.36 22.96 15.99
CA GLY A 197 -5.00 22.97 17.41
C GLY A 197 -5.64 24.11 18.21
N THR A 198 -5.63 24.00 19.53
CA THR A 198 -6.08 25.05 20.45
C THR A 198 -5.13 26.25 20.44
N ARG A 199 -5.64 27.47 20.70
CA ARG A 199 -4.78 28.67 20.78
C ARG A 199 -3.64 28.50 21.79
N SER A 200 -3.92 27.82 22.91
CA SER A 200 -2.94 27.47 23.96
C SER A 200 -1.80 26.60 23.44
N PHE A 201 -2.11 25.53 22.68
CA PHE A 201 -1.10 24.64 22.12
C PHE A 201 -0.29 25.33 21.02
N LEU A 202 -0.94 26.08 20.14
CA LEU A 202 -0.28 26.77 19.03
C LEU A 202 0.68 27.87 19.51
N ASN A 203 0.31 28.62 20.55
CA ASN A 203 1.20 29.60 21.19
C ASN A 203 2.45 28.93 21.83
N LYS A 204 2.35 27.67 22.28
CA LYS A 204 3.49 26.89 22.77
C LYS A 204 4.34 26.35 21.60
N LEU A 205 3.71 25.77 20.59
CA LEU A 205 4.36 25.25 19.39
C LEU A 205 5.18 26.33 18.66
N GLN A 206 4.71 27.57 18.64
CA GLN A 206 5.41 28.72 18.03
C GLN A 206 6.48 29.37 18.94
N SER A 207 6.51 29.06 20.24
CA SER A 207 7.56 29.57 21.16
C SER A 207 8.69 28.57 21.42
N GLU A 208 8.53 27.31 21.01
CA GLU A 208 9.61 26.31 21.03
C GLU A 208 10.62 26.53 19.88
N PRO A 209 11.93 26.31 20.10
CA PRO A 209 12.95 26.53 19.06
C PRO A 209 12.77 25.63 17.83
N PHE A 210 12.47 26.23 16.68
CA PHE A 210 12.29 25.49 15.43
C PHE A 210 13.63 25.02 14.85
N GLN A 211 13.86 23.70 14.84
CA GLN A 211 14.96 23.11 14.08
C GLN A 211 14.67 23.25 12.58
N SER A 212 15.32 24.22 11.93
CA SER A 212 15.26 24.37 10.47
C SER A 212 15.78 23.11 9.77
N PHE A 213 15.10 22.68 8.71
CA PHE A 213 15.49 21.53 7.89
C PHE A 213 15.19 21.81 6.42
N THR A 214 15.89 21.09 5.54
CA THR A 214 15.66 21.13 4.09
C THR A 214 14.90 19.90 3.61
N PHE A 215 14.21 20.06 2.48
CA PHE A 215 13.41 19.05 1.80
C PHE A 215 13.26 19.40 0.32
N GLN A 216 12.83 18.47 -0.51
CA GLN A 216 12.56 18.68 -1.94
C GLN A 216 11.09 18.43 -2.29
N ALA A 217 10.65 18.96 -3.43
CA ALA A 217 9.38 18.56 -4.04
C ALA A 217 9.59 17.26 -4.84
N ARG A 218 8.75 16.24 -4.64
CA ARG A 218 8.72 15.05 -5.51
C ARG A 218 7.98 15.32 -6.82
N SER A 219 7.03 16.25 -6.80
CA SER A 219 6.25 16.66 -7.98
C SER A 219 5.57 18.01 -7.77
N VAL A 220 5.11 18.59 -8.87
CA VAL A 220 4.02 19.57 -8.90
C VAL A 220 2.73 18.86 -9.28
N ASP A 221 1.67 19.00 -8.51
CA ASP A 221 0.38 18.34 -8.78
C ASP A 221 -0.73 19.37 -8.96
N VAL A 222 -1.81 18.96 -9.63
CA VAL A 222 -3.10 19.67 -9.63
C VAL A 222 -4.10 18.80 -8.88
N TYR A 223 -4.70 19.37 -7.83
CA TYR A 223 -5.72 18.73 -7.00
C TYR A 223 -7.04 19.52 -7.07
N GLN A 224 -8.16 18.82 -6.93
CA GLN A 224 -9.43 19.42 -6.53
C GLN A 224 -9.42 19.62 -5.01
N LEU A 225 -9.76 20.84 -4.59
CA LEU A 225 -9.80 21.25 -3.19
C LEU A 225 -10.97 20.60 -2.44
N GLY A 226 -10.75 20.26 -1.17
CA GLY A 226 -11.74 19.70 -0.24
C GLY A 226 -12.04 20.62 0.94
N GLU A 227 -12.48 20.04 2.06
CA GLU A 227 -12.73 20.73 3.33
C GLU A 227 -11.46 21.46 3.81
N PHE A 228 -11.63 22.63 4.44
CA PHE A 228 -10.53 23.53 4.85
C PHE A 228 -9.57 23.97 3.72
N GLY A 229 -9.91 23.75 2.44
CA GLY A 229 -9.00 24.01 1.32
C GLY A 229 -7.87 22.98 1.20
N THR A 230 -8.12 21.72 1.58
CA THR A 230 -7.13 20.63 1.50
C THR A 230 -7.03 20.02 0.10
N ALA A 231 -5.86 19.45 -0.24
CA ALA A 231 -5.62 18.72 -1.48
C ALA A 231 -6.27 17.32 -1.43
N GLN A 232 -7.58 17.25 -1.71
CA GLN A 232 -8.39 16.06 -1.42
C GLN A 232 -8.49 15.04 -2.57
N LYS A 233 -8.51 15.50 -3.84
CA LYS A 233 -8.61 14.60 -5.01
C LYS A 233 -7.62 15.01 -6.09
N LEU A 234 -6.67 14.13 -6.41
CA LEU A 234 -5.72 14.34 -7.51
C LEU A 234 -6.46 14.47 -8.85
N LEU A 235 -6.10 15.48 -9.65
CA LEU A 235 -6.58 15.68 -11.02
C LEU A 235 -5.47 15.44 -12.05
N TRP A 236 -4.23 15.83 -11.72
CA TRP A 236 -3.05 15.63 -12.56
C TRP A 236 -1.77 15.71 -11.72
N THR A 237 -0.70 15.09 -12.21
CA THR A 237 0.64 15.21 -11.63
C THR A 237 1.68 15.43 -12.71
N SER A 238 2.62 16.34 -12.47
CA SER A 238 3.85 16.49 -13.27
C SER A 238 4.85 15.38 -13.01
N ALA A 239 4.61 14.55 -11.99
CA ALA A 239 5.42 13.40 -11.73
C ALA A 239 5.28 12.39 -12.88
N SER A 240 6.30 12.39 -13.73
CA SER A 240 7.00 11.13 -14.01
C SER A 240 7.70 10.66 -12.73
N ALA A 241 6.93 10.48 -11.64
CA ALA A 241 7.41 9.87 -10.41
C ALA A 241 7.89 8.50 -10.83
N ASP A 242 9.19 8.26 -10.64
CA ASP A 242 9.72 6.92 -10.59
C ASP A 242 8.83 6.12 -9.63
N PRO A 243 8.03 5.16 -10.13
CA PRO A 243 7.05 4.48 -9.29
C PRO A 243 7.70 3.39 -8.45
N LEU A 244 9.02 3.21 -8.61
CA LEU A 244 9.86 2.18 -8.04
C LEU A 244 11.19 2.82 -7.53
N PRO A 245 11.16 3.86 -6.66
CA PRO A 245 12.32 4.68 -6.32
C PRO A 245 13.42 3.98 -5.51
N SER A 246 13.13 2.81 -4.93
CA SER A 246 14.12 1.92 -4.32
C SER A 246 14.66 0.85 -5.28
N TRP A 247 14.21 0.83 -6.54
CA TRP A 247 14.82 0.06 -7.62
C TRP A 247 15.82 0.93 -8.39
N ASN A 248 17.02 0.41 -8.63
CA ASN A 248 18.01 1.05 -9.50
C ASN A 248 17.60 0.94 -10.98
N GLU A 249 18.07 1.86 -11.81
CA GLU A 249 17.88 1.77 -13.26
C GLU A 249 18.57 0.55 -13.84
N GLY A 250 17.82 -0.27 -14.58
CA GLY A 250 18.30 -1.56 -15.07
C GLY A 250 17.21 -2.40 -15.71
N LYS A 251 17.62 -3.54 -16.30
CA LYS A 251 16.72 -4.43 -17.05
C LYS A 251 15.52 -4.89 -16.23
N ALA A 252 15.71 -5.20 -14.94
CA ALA A 252 14.64 -5.68 -14.07
C ALA A 252 13.52 -4.63 -13.94
N LYS A 253 13.86 -3.43 -13.48
CA LYS A 253 12.95 -2.28 -13.35
C LYS A 253 12.27 -1.95 -14.68
N GLN A 254 13.04 -1.77 -15.75
CA GLN A 254 12.51 -1.41 -17.07
C GLN A 254 11.52 -2.46 -17.60
N SER A 255 11.86 -3.76 -17.51
CA SER A 255 10.98 -4.83 -18.00
C SER A 255 9.61 -4.86 -17.33
N LEU A 256 9.54 -4.45 -16.05
CA LEU A 256 8.31 -4.38 -15.29
C LEU A 256 7.48 -3.14 -15.67
N LEU A 257 8.13 -1.99 -15.81
CA LEU A 257 7.47 -0.74 -16.25
C LEU A 257 6.93 -0.86 -17.67
N ASP A 258 7.72 -1.42 -18.60
CA ASP A 258 7.32 -1.70 -19.97
C ASP A 258 6.10 -2.62 -20.01
N PHE A 259 6.12 -3.71 -19.23
CA PHE A 259 5.00 -4.64 -19.15
C PHE A 259 3.72 -3.97 -18.63
N VAL A 260 3.82 -3.25 -17.51
CA VAL A 260 2.66 -2.59 -16.89
C VAL A 260 2.12 -1.49 -17.79
N ALA A 261 2.95 -0.70 -18.47
CA ALA A 261 2.50 0.26 -19.47
C ALA A 261 1.76 -0.43 -20.62
N LYS A 262 2.39 -1.45 -21.23
CA LYS A 262 1.87 -2.23 -22.36
C LYS A 262 0.51 -2.87 -22.11
N VAL A 263 0.23 -3.37 -20.90
CA VAL A 263 -1.07 -3.99 -20.55
C VAL A 263 -2.10 -3.04 -19.94
N THR A 264 -1.74 -1.79 -19.65
CA THR A 264 -2.67 -0.81 -19.05
C THR A 264 -2.97 0.41 -19.91
N GLN A 265 -2.15 0.69 -20.93
CA GLN A 265 -2.37 1.76 -21.90
C GLN A 265 -3.60 1.48 -22.78
N GLU A 266 -4.62 2.34 -22.68
CA GLU A 266 -5.79 2.27 -23.55
C GLU A 266 -5.40 2.41 -25.03
N GLY A 267 -6.04 1.63 -25.89
CA GLY A 267 -5.67 1.48 -27.30
C GLY A 267 -4.50 0.54 -27.58
N SER A 268 -3.81 0.01 -26.57
CA SER A 268 -2.81 -1.05 -26.76
C SER A 268 -3.46 -2.33 -27.30
N PRO A 269 -2.87 -3.01 -28.31
CA PRO A 269 -3.33 -4.33 -28.77
C PRO A 269 -3.15 -5.42 -27.70
N GLU A 270 -2.42 -5.12 -26.62
CA GLU A 270 -2.13 -6.00 -25.50
C GLU A 270 -2.74 -5.49 -24.18
N PHE A 271 -3.71 -4.55 -24.27
CA PHE A 271 -4.47 -4.05 -23.13
C PHE A 271 -5.24 -5.16 -22.40
N VAL A 272 -5.06 -5.22 -21.09
CA VAL A 272 -5.81 -6.12 -20.20
C VAL A 272 -6.86 -5.29 -19.43
N PRO A 273 -8.15 -5.67 -19.44
CA PRO A 273 -9.17 -4.98 -18.63
C PRO A 273 -8.86 -5.03 -17.13
N ALA A 274 -9.15 -3.96 -16.38
CA ALA A 274 -8.83 -3.89 -14.95
C ALA A 274 -9.49 -4.99 -14.08
N SER A 275 -10.59 -5.58 -14.54
CA SER A 275 -11.20 -6.76 -13.93
C SER A 275 -10.29 -8.00 -13.92
N GLU A 276 -9.36 -8.09 -14.87
CA GLU A 276 -8.49 -9.24 -15.16
C GLU A 276 -7.00 -9.00 -14.86
N ARG A 277 -6.62 -7.76 -14.49
CA ARG A 277 -5.28 -7.39 -14.02
C ARG A 277 -4.99 -8.02 -12.65
N ILE A 278 -4.58 -9.28 -12.65
CA ILE A 278 -4.26 -10.06 -11.45
C ILE A 278 -2.75 -10.26 -11.37
N ALA A 279 -2.18 -9.93 -10.21
CA ALA A 279 -0.77 -10.17 -9.87
C ALA A 279 -0.69 -11.02 -8.59
N THR A 280 0.09 -12.10 -8.62
CA THR A 280 0.27 -13.04 -7.48
C THR A 280 1.72 -13.04 -6.98
N PHE A 281 1.90 -12.98 -5.66
CA PHE A 281 3.20 -12.91 -4.98
C PHE A 281 3.32 -14.03 -3.94
N ASP A 282 4.49 -14.66 -3.78
CA ASP A 282 4.82 -15.30 -2.49
C ASP A 282 5.07 -14.21 -1.41
N ASN A 283 5.11 -14.59 -0.14
CA ASN A 283 5.42 -13.74 0.99
C ASN A 283 6.85 -13.96 1.52
N ASP A 284 7.13 -15.19 1.99
CA ASP A 284 8.45 -15.56 2.51
C ASP A 284 9.48 -15.48 1.36
N GLY A 285 10.55 -14.70 1.56
CA GLY A 285 11.60 -14.46 0.56
C GLY A 285 11.22 -13.50 -0.57
N THR A 286 9.94 -13.36 -0.90
CA THR A 286 9.46 -12.50 -2.00
C THR A 286 8.96 -11.12 -1.56
N LEU A 287 8.27 -11.02 -0.41
CA LEU A 287 7.82 -9.75 0.17
C LEU A 287 8.53 -9.38 1.48
N TRP A 288 9.10 -10.35 2.20
CA TRP A 288 9.91 -10.13 3.40
C TRP A 288 11.05 -11.15 3.60
N CYS A 289 11.91 -10.89 4.59
CA CYS A 289 13.01 -11.76 5.00
C CYS A 289 12.53 -13.14 5.54
N GLU A 290 12.73 -14.22 4.77
CA GLU A 290 12.56 -15.62 5.22
C GLU A 290 13.79 -16.20 5.94
N ARG A 291 14.82 -15.38 6.17
CA ARG A 291 16.06 -15.80 6.83
C ARG A 291 16.08 -15.46 8.32
N PRO A 292 16.89 -16.17 9.13
CA PRO A 292 17.58 -17.42 8.78
C PRO A 292 16.58 -18.57 8.57
N LEU A 293 15.36 -18.45 9.12
CA LEU A 293 14.22 -19.37 8.99
C LEU A 293 12.95 -18.58 8.63
N PRO A 294 11.99 -19.17 7.89
CA PRO A 294 10.69 -18.54 7.62
C PRO A 294 9.98 -18.10 8.89
N VAL A 295 9.32 -16.95 8.87
CA VAL A 295 8.87 -16.28 10.10
C VAL A 295 7.83 -17.09 10.87
N GLN A 296 6.96 -17.83 10.17
CA GLN A 296 6.00 -18.73 10.80
C GLN A 296 6.67 -19.88 11.58
N LEU A 297 7.90 -20.28 11.21
CA LEU A 297 8.63 -21.29 11.95
C LEU A 297 9.14 -20.73 13.29
N PHE A 298 9.62 -19.49 13.33
CA PHE A 298 9.93 -18.83 14.62
C PHE A 298 8.70 -18.77 15.53
N PHE A 299 7.55 -18.41 14.97
CA PHE A 299 6.27 -18.46 15.68
C PHE A 299 5.96 -19.87 16.20
N ALA A 300 6.05 -20.91 15.38
CA ALA A 300 5.83 -22.30 15.82
C ALA A 300 6.82 -22.73 16.93
N LEU A 301 8.10 -22.37 16.84
CA LEU A 301 9.12 -22.68 17.85
C LEU A 301 8.82 -22.03 19.20
N ASP A 302 8.42 -20.76 19.22
CA ASP A 302 8.04 -20.07 20.46
C ASP A 302 6.70 -20.56 21.01
N ARG A 303 5.78 -20.97 20.13
CA ARG A 303 4.49 -21.55 20.48
C ARG A 303 4.62 -22.95 21.09
N VAL A 304 5.62 -23.76 20.69
CA VAL A 304 5.98 -24.99 21.42
C VAL A 304 6.42 -24.64 22.84
N LYS A 305 7.36 -23.71 23.03
CA LYS A 305 7.86 -23.32 24.36
C LYS A 305 6.73 -22.79 25.27
N ALA A 306 5.83 -21.98 24.72
CA ALA A 306 4.69 -21.42 25.45
C ALA A 306 3.61 -22.45 25.82
N LEU A 307 3.50 -23.55 25.06
CA LEU A 307 2.55 -24.64 25.34
C LEU A 307 3.16 -25.79 26.15
N ALA A 308 4.48 -25.96 26.19
CA ALA A 308 5.17 -27.07 26.85
C ALA A 308 4.75 -27.34 28.32
N PRO A 309 4.43 -26.33 29.17
CA PRO A 309 3.91 -26.58 30.52
C PRO A 309 2.56 -27.33 30.57
N LYS A 310 1.86 -27.44 29.43
CA LYS A 310 0.60 -28.20 29.26
C LYS A 310 0.82 -29.54 28.52
N HIS A 311 2.03 -29.80 28.05
CA HIS A 311 2.41 -30.93 27.20
C HIS A 311 3.69 -31.61 27.71
N PRO A 312 3.64 -32.32 28.86
CA PRO A 312 4.80 -32.99 29.42
C PRO A 312 5.39 -34.06 28.48
N GLU A 313 4.59 -34.61 27.55
CA GLU A 313 5.04 -35.58 26.57
C GLU A 313 6.05 -35.00 25.55
N TRP A 314 6.09 -33.67 25.38
CA TRP A 314 7.04 -33.00 24.49
C TRP A 314 8.48 -33.01 24.99
N GLN A 315 8.73 -33.35 26.26
CA GLN A 315 10.08 -33.54 26.80
C GLN A 315 10.77 -34.78 26.19
N GLU A 316 10.00 -35.74 25.68
CA GLU A 316 10.53 -36.96 25.04
C GLU A 316 10.10 -37.12 23.57
N LYS A 317 8.98 -36.54 23.16
CA LYS A 317 8.48 -36.64 21.79
C LYS A 317 9.19 -35.68 20.84
N GLN A 318 9.89 -36.21 19.84
CA GLN A 318 10.36 -35.43 18.68
C GLN A 318 9.19 -35.07 17.73
N PRO A 319 9.25 -33.93 17.00
CA PRO A 319 10.32 -32.91 16.99
C PRO A 319 10.28 -31.93 18.17
N PHE A 320 9.28 -32.00 19.05
CA PHE A 320 9.06 -31.03 20.13
C PHE A 320 10.23 -31.00 21.13
N LYS A 321 10.81 -32.16 21.47
CA LYS A 321 12.01 -32.25 22.32
C LYS A 321 13.16 -31.40 21.78
N ALA A 322 13.51 -31.55 20.50
CA ALA A 322 14.55 -30.75 19.86
C ALA A 322 14.24 -29.22 19.86
N VAL A 323 12.96 -28.83 19.77
CA VAL A 323 12.56 -27.41 19.89
C VAL A 323 12.78 -26.86 21.31
N LEU A 324 12.57 -27.68 22.34
CA LEU A 324 12.79 -27.32 23.75
C LEU A 324 14.28 -27.30 24.12
N GLU A 325 15.06 -28.25 23.58
CA GLU A 325 16.53 -28.32 23.72
C GLU A 325 17.27 -27.26 22.88
N GLY A 326 16.58 -26.66 21.89
CA GLY A 326 17.15 -25.67 20.96
C GLY A 326 17.94 -26.27 19.79
N ASP A 327 17.93 -27.60 19.62
CA ASP A 327 18.57 -28.27 18.50
C ASP A 327 17.74 -28.14 17.20
N LEU A 328 17.89 -26.98 16.58
CA LEU A 328 17.33 -26.71 15.25
C LEU A 328 17.80 -27.73 14.20
N LYS A 329 18.99 -28.33 14.33
CA LYS A 329 19.49 -29.33 13.37
C LYS A 329 18.69 -30.63 13.47
N ALA A 330 18.35 -31.07 14.67
CA ALA A 330 17.43 -32.20 14.88
C ALA A 330 16.00 -31.88 14.43
N VAL A 331 15.52 -30.64 14.59
CA VAL A 331 14.22 -30.20 14.03
C VAL A 331 14.20 -30.34 12.50
N PHE A 332 15.24 -29.86 11.80
CA PHE A 332 15.30 -29.95 10.33
C PHE A 332 15.61 -31.35 9.81
N ALA A 333 16.22 -32.24 10.61
CA ALA A 333 16.45 -33.63 10.22
C ALA A 333 15.14 -34.41 9.95
N GLY A 334 14.00 -33.97 10.51
CA GLY A 334 12.68 -34.52 10.22
C GLY A 334 12.01 -33.98 8.94
N GLY A 335 12.64 -33.02 8.25
CA GLY A 335 12.18 -32.46 6.97
C GLY A 335 10.79 -31.78 7.02
N GLU A 336 10.19 -31.61 5.84
CA GLU A 336 8.88 -30.97 5.64
C GLU A 336 7.78 -31.55 6.57
N LYS A 337 7.80 -32.87 6.81
CA LYS A 337 6.86 -33.56 7.70
C LYS A 337 6.96 -33.09 9.16
N ALA A 338 8.16 -32.88 9.69
CA ALA A 338 8.34 -32.40 11.06
C ALA A 338 7.94 -30.93 11.22
N LEU A 339 8.20 -30.09 10.21
CA LEU A 339 7.74 -28.71 10.19
C LEU A 339 6.21 -28.63 10.14
N LEU A 340 5.57 -29.48 9.33
CA LEU A 340 4.11 -29.60 9.25
C LEU A 340 3.50 -30.08 10.59
N GLU A 341 4.09 -31.09 11.23
CA GLU A 341 3.64 -31.57 12.55
C GLU A 341 3.76 -30.48 13.64
N LEU A 342 4.85 -29.71 13.65
CA LEU A 342 5.03 -28.56 14.55
C LEU A 342 3.94 -27.50 14.33
N MET A 343 3.72 -27.07 13.09
CA MET A 343 2.75 -26.01 12.76
C MET A 343 1.31 -26.42 13.05
N MET A 344 0.93 -27.68 12.77
CA MET A 344 -0.39 -28.21 13.06
C MET A 344 -0.63 -28.37 14.57
N THR A 345 0.32 -28.98 15.30
CA THR A 345 0.12 -29.34 16.71
C THR A 345 0.05 -28.12 17.63
N THR A 346 0.81 -27.06 17.32
CA THR A 346 0.85 -25.83 18.15
C THR A 346 -0.43 -24.98 18.06
N HIS A 347 -1.31 -25.23 17.08
CA HIS A 347 -2.45 -24.35 16.73
C HIS A 347 -3.77 -25.05 16.41
N ALA A 348 -3.86 -26.37 16.56
CA ALA A 348 -5.13 -27.08 16.49
C ALA A 348 -5.97 -26.93 17.78
N GLY A 349 -7.27 -27.20 17.70
CA GLY A 349 -8.19 -27.27 18.84
C GLY A 349 -8.82 -25.93 19.27
N MET A 350 -8.10 -24.82 19.11
CA MET A 350 -8.59 -23.45 19.32
C MET A 350 -9.53 -22.98 18.19
N THR A 351 -10.18 -21.82 18.34
CA THR A 351 -10.93 -21.16 17.24
C THR A 351 -10.00 -20.42 16.29
N THR A 352 -10.54 -19.97 15.15
CA THR A 352 -9.90 -18.99 14.26
C THR A 352 -9.50 -17.72 15.01
N ASP A 353 -10.39 -17.22 15.86
CA ASP A 353 -10.28 -15.90 16.50
C ASP A 353 -9.29 -15.95 17.70
N GLU A 354 -9.31 -17.07 18.43
CA GLU A 354 -8.30 -17.43 19.45
C GLU A 354 -6.91 -17.49 18.81
N PHE A 355 -6.79 -18.06 17.61
CA PHE A 355 -5.52 -18.13 16.86
C PHE A 355 -5.08 -16.78 16.30
N GLU A 356 -6.00 -16.01 15.70
CA GLU A 356 -5.72 -14.67 15.18
C GLU A 356 -5.19 -13.72 16.27
N SER A 357 -5.76 -13.79 17.48
CA SER A 357 -5.27 -13.03 18.64
C SER A 357 -3.82 -13.44 18.99
N VAL A 358 -3.54 -14.74 19.09
CA VAL A 358 -2.20 -15.28 19.38
C VAL A 358 -1.16 -14.89 18.30
N VAL A 359 -1.57 -14.82 17.03
CA VAL A 359 -0.71 -14.33 15.94
C VAL A 359 -0.43 -12.83 16.07
N LYS A 360 -1.46 -12.01 16.37
CA LYS A 360 -1.32 -10.55 16.56
C LYS A 360 -0.40 -10.20 17.74
N ASP A 361 -0.58 -10.87 18.87
CA ASP A 361 0.25 -10.64 20.07
C ASP A 361 1.73 -11.01 19.83
N TRP A 362 1.99 -12.12 19.12
CA TRP A 362 3.35 -12.52 18.77
C TRP A 362 3.97 -11.59 17.73
N ILE A 363 3.30 -11.33 16.60
CA ILE A 363 3.90 -10.54 15.49
C ILE A 363 4.17 -9.07 15.90
N ALA A 364 3.41 -8.53 16.86
CA ALA A 364 3.62 -7.19 17.40
C ALA A 364 4.86 -7.08 18.31
N THR A 365 5.40 -8.19 18.83
CA THR A 365 6.46 -8.20 19.86
C THR A 365 7.70 -8.99 19.47
N ALA A 366 7.56 -10.03 18.65
CA ALA A 366 8.63 -10.91 18.22
C ALA A 366 9.59 -10.22 17.23
N LYS A 367 10.89 -10.43 17.42
CA LYS A 367 11.95 -9.71 16.70
C LYS A 367 12.90 -10.66 16.00
N HIS A 368 13.32 -10.30 14.78
CA HIS A 368 14.26 -11.06 13.99
C HIS A 368 15.66 -11.11 14.67
N PRO A 369 16.34 -12.28 14.73
CA PRO A 369 17.59 -12.47 15.49
C PRO A 369 18.80 -11.64 15.04
N LYS A 370 19.05 -11.41 13.73
CA LYS A 370 20.07 -10.47 13.20
C LYS A 370 19.70 -9.01 13.50
N TYR A 371 18.68 -8.48 12.82
CA TYR A 371 18.34 -7.05 12.80
C TYR A 371 17.68 -6.46 14.07
N LYS A 372 17.27 -7.30 15.04
CA LYS A 372 16.64 -6.89 16.32
C LYS A 372 15.35 -6.04 16.20
N ARG A 373 14.69 -6.08 15.04
CA ARG A 373 13.43 -5.39 14.72
C ARG A 373 12.25 -6.36 14.63
N PRO A 374 10.99 -5.88 14.79
CA PRO A 374 9.79 -6.68 14.53
C PRO A 374 9.84 -7.30 13.14
N TYR A 375 9.30 -8.51 12.94
CA TYR A 375 9.35 -9.16 11.63
C TYR A 375 8.64 -8.35 10.52
N THR A 376 7.61 -7.56 10.87
CA THR A 376 6.94 -6.64 9.94
C THR A 376 7.78 -5.43 9.51
N ASP A 377 8.91 -5.13 10.16
CA ASP A 377 9.86 -4.11 9.65
C ASP A 377 10.67 -4.67 8.45
N LEU A 378 10.84 -6.00 8.36
CA LEU A 378 11.72 -6.69 7.40
C LEU A 378 11.04 -6.99 6.05
N VAL A 379 9.97 -6.25 5.75
CA VAL A 379 9.35 -6.22 4.42
C VAL A 379 10.27 -5.52 3.41
N TYR A 380 10.24 -5.91 2.15
CA TYR A 380 11.08 -5.29 1.13
C TYR A 380 10.47 -4.00 0.60
N GLN A 381 11.12 -2.87 0.87
CA GLN A 381 10.72 -1.54 0.41
C GLN A 381 10.47 -1.47 -1.12
N PRO A 382 11.32 -2.05 -1.99
CA PRO A 382 11.08 -2.12 -3.43
C PRO A 382 9.77 -2.86 -3.80
N MET A 383 9.37 -3.84 -2.99
CA MET A 383 8.15 -4.62 -3.22
C MET A 383 6.91 -3.89 -2.68
N LEU A 384 7.02 -3.09 -1.61
CA LEU A 384 5.95 -2.19 -1.17
C LEU A 384 5.61 -1.14 -2.24
N GLU A 385 6.65 -0.58 -2.87
CA GLU A 385 6.53 0.35 -4.01
C GLU A 385 5.83 -0.33 -5.20
N LEU A 386 6.29 -1.53 -5.57
CA LEU A 386 5.69 -2.34 -6.64
C LEU A 386 4.21 -2.66 -6.40
N LEU A 387 3.85 -3.14 -5.21
CA LEU A 387 2.46 -3.41 -4.82
C LEU A 387 1.58 -2.16 -4.95
N THR A 388 2.11 -1.01 -4.55
CA THR A 388 1.42 0.28 -4.63
C THR A 388 1.26 0.75 -6.08
N TYR A 389 2.31 0.65 -6.90
CA TYR A 389 2.29 0.97 -8.32
C TYR A 389 1.29 0.10 -9.10
N LEU A 390 1.28 -1.21 -8.88
CA LEU A 390 0.35 -2.14 -9.53
C LEU A 390 -1.11 -1.79 -9.18
N ARG A 391 -1.41 -1.55 -7.90
CA ARG A 391 -2.76 -1.10 -7.49
C ARG A 391 -3.15 0.25 -8.13
N ALA A 392 -2.22 1.22 -8.19
CA ALA A 392 -2.44 2.48 -8.90
C ALA A 392 -2.63 2.33 -10.42
N LYS A 393 -2.19 1.20 -11.00
CA LYS A 393 -2.45 0.79 -12.40
C LYS A 393 -3.63 -0.16 -12.55
N GLY A 394 -4.45 -0.32 -11.50
CA GLY A 394 -5.69 -1.09 -11.53
C GLY A 394 -5.51 -2.60 -11.44
N PHE A 395 -4.38 -3.08 -10.91
CA PHE A 395 -4.19 -4.49 -10.59
C PHE A 395 -4.74 -4.86 -9.21
N LYS A 396 -5.17 -6.12 -9.08
CA LYS A 396 -5.44 -6.80 -7.82
C LYS A 396 -4.19 -7.56 -7.40
N THR A 397 -3.71 -7.32 -6.19
CA THR A 397 -2.44 -7.87 -5.66
C THR A 397 -2.73 -8.96 -4.64
N TYR A 398 -2.49 -10.22 -5.01
CA TYR A 398 -2.77 -11.39 -4.18
C TYR A 398 -1.48 -12.01 -3.61
N VAL A 399 -1.56 -12.59 -2.41
CA VAL A 399 -0.51 -13.46 -1.86
C VAL A 399 -0.88 -14.93 -2.09
N VAL A 400 0.11 -15.76 -2.47
CA VAL A 400 0.01 -17.20 -2.75
C VAL A 400 1.28 -17.87 -2.23
N SER A 401 1.22 -18.50 -1.06
CA SER A 401 2.41 -18.81 -0.24
C SER A 401 2.27 -20.12 0.53
N GLY A 402 3.35 -20.89 0.62
CA GLY A 402 3.38 -22.12 1.43
C GLY A 402 3.12 -21.88 2.92
N GLY A 403 3.26 -20.64 3.39
CA GLY A 403 2.90 -20.20 4.74
C GLY A 403 1.41 -20.39 5.09
N GLY A 404 1.11 -20.49 6.37
CA GLY A 404 -0.24 -20.69 6.89
C GLY A 404 -1.12 -19.47 6.67
N VAL A 405 -2.22 -19.62 5.96
CA VAL A 405 -3.07 -18.51 5.52
C VAL A 405 -3.61 -17.65 6.68
N GLU A 406 -3.93 -18.26 7.83
CA GLU A 406 -4.40 -17.54 9.02
C GLU A 406 -3.26 -17.01 9.91
N PHE A 407 -2.00 -17.39 9.67
CA PHE A 407 -0.84 -16.69 10.23
C PHE A 407 -0.54 -15.41 9.45
N MET A 408 -0.87 -15.37 8.16
CA MET A 408 -0.58 -14.25 7.25
C MET A 408 -1.66 -13.15 7.29
N ARG A 409 -2.94 -13.53 7.18
CA ARG A 409 -4.09 -12.59 7.20
C ARG A 409 -4.09 -11.53 8.33
N PRO A 410 -3.70 -11.82 9.59
CA PRO A 410 -3.87 -10.88 10.70
C PRO A 410 -3.05 -9.58 10.63
N TRP A 411 -2.06 -9.47 9.73
CA TRP A 411 -1.14 -8.33 9.65
C TRP A 411 -0.84 -7.84 8.21
N MET A 412 -1.06 -8.67 7.18
CA MET A 412 -0.71 -8.33 5.79
C MET A 412 -1.41 -7.09 5.24
N GLU A 413 -2.65 -6.79 5.65
CA GLU A 413 -3.34 -5.59 5.19
C GLU A 413 -2.61 -4.32 5.61
N LYS A 414 -2.14 -4.28 6.87
CA LYS A 414 -1.35 -3.15 7.41
C LYS A 414 0.06 -3.08 6.82
N ALA A 415 0.68 -4.21 6.51
CA ALA A 415 2.06 -4.27 6.01
C ALA A 415 2.17 -4.01 4.49
N TYR A 416 1.21 -4.53 3.71
CA TYR A 416 1.28 -4.61 2.26
C TYR A 416 0.13 -3.91 1.51
N GLY A 417 -0.95 -3.53 2.21
CA GLY A 417 -2.21 -3.12 1.56
C GLY A 417 -2.93 -4.25 0.84
N ILE A 418 -2.77 -5.49 1.32
CA ILE A 418 -3.42 -6.70 0.78
C ILE A 418 -4.43 -7.21 1.81
N PRO A 419 -5.75 -7.09 1.57
CA PRO A 419 -6.78 -7.46 2.53
C PRO A 419 -6.94 -8.99 2.63
N PRO A 420 -7.58 -9.52 3.71
CA PRO A 420 -7.56 -10.95 4.01
C PRO A 420 -8.10 -11.89 2.93
N GLU A 421 -9.08 -11.45 2.12
CA GLU A 421 -9.65 -12.22 1.01
C GLU A 421 -8.74 -12.27 -0.24
N GLN A 422 -7.66 -11.48 -0.26
CA GLN A 422 -6.60 -11.52 -1.27
C GLN A 422 -5.36 -12.30 -0.81
N VAL A 423 -5.41 -12.92 0.38
CA VAL A 423 -4.36 -13.81 0.91
C VAL A 423 -4.80 -15.27 0.78
N MET A 424 -4.07 -16.03 -0.05
CA MET A 424 -4.04 -17.49 -0.08
C MET A 424 -2.83 -18.02 0.68
N GLY A 425 -2.91 -19.27 1.10
CA GLY A 425 -1.82 -19.99 1.74
C GLY A 425 -2.27 -21.37 2.22
N SER A 426 -1.34 -22.12 2.80
CA SER A 426 -1.61 -23.44 3.39
C SER A 426 -2.66 -23.36 4.50
N SER A 427 -3.58 -24.33 4.55
CA SER A 427 -4.74 -24.35 5.43
C SER A 427 -4.87 -25.67 6.20
N ILE A 428 -5.40 -25.59 7.41
CA ILE A 428 -5.95 -26.75 8.13
C ILE A 428 -7.47 -26.69 8.10
N GLN A 429 -8.13 -27.85 8.24
CA GLN A 429 -9.58 -27.91 8.22
C GLN A 429 -10.19 -27.13 9.40
N VAL A 430 -11.25 -26.39 9.13
CA VAL A 430 -12.06 -25.71 10.15
C VAL A 430 -13.44 -26.34 10.26
N LYS A 431 -13.94 -26.44 11.49
CA LYS A 431 -15.27 -26.98 11.79
C LYS A 431 -16.13 -25.91 12.47
N TYR A 432 -17.32 -25.69 11.93
CA TYR A 432 -18.37 -24.95 12.62
C TYR A 432 -18.85 -25.71 13.86
N GLU A 433 -18.78 -25.08 15.02
CA GLU A 433 -19.37 -25.58 16.28
C GLU A 433 -20.00 -24.43 17.08
N LEU A 434 -20.91 -24.74 18.00
CA LEU A 434 -21.42 -23.78 18.99
C LEU A 434 -20.60 -23.92 20.29
N ARG A 435 -19.91 -22.86 20.71
CA ARG A 435 -19.29 -22.76 22.04
C ARG A 435 -20.10 -21.80 22.89
N ASN A 436 -20.60 -22.26 24.03
CA ASN A 436 -21.42 -21.46 24.96
C ASN A 436 -22.60 -20.71 24.28
N GLY A 437 -23.20 -21.33 23.26
CA GLY A 437 -24.29 -20.76 22.45
C GLY A 437 -23.85 -19.83 21.32
N GLN A 438 -22.55 -19.49 21.19
CA GLN A 438 -22.02 -18.66 20.11
C GLN A 438 -21.45 -19.51 18.96
N PRO A 439 -21.67 -19.12 17.69
CA PRO A 439 -21.07 -19.78 16.53
C PRO A 439 -19.57 -19.49 16.43
N VAL A 440 -18.75 -20.53 16.28
CA VAL A 440 -17.30 -20.40 16.08
C VAL A 440 -16.78 -21.35 15.00
N LEU A 441 -15.64 -21.00 14.40
CA LEU A 441 -14.86 -21.91 13.56
C LEU A 441 -13.69 -22.48 14.37
N ARG A 442 -13.72 -23.79 14.65
CA ARG A 442 -12.65 -24.50 15.35
C ARG A 442 -11.63 -25.08 14.38
N ARG A 443 -10.35 -24.91 14.70
CA ARG A 443 -9.18 -25.46 14.01
C ARG A 443 -9.06 -26.95 14.28
N LEU A 444 -9.03 -27.79 13.25
CA LEU A 444 -8.81 -29.25 13.37
C LEU A 444 -7.33 -29.61 13.14
N PRO A 445 -6.80 -30.68 13.78
CA PRO A 445 -5.44 -31.17 13.53
C PRO A 445 -5.35 -31.97 12.21
N GLN A 446 -5.85 -31.39 11.11
CA GLN A 446 -5.89 -32.02 9.78
C GLN A 446 -5.62 -30.97 8.70
N LEU A 447 -4.68 -31.25 7.80
CA LEU A 447 -4.40 -30.41 6.63
C LEU A 447 -5.63 -30.37 5.69
N ASP A 448 -5.97 -29.16 5.21
CA ASP A 448 -6.96 -28.94 4.14
C ASP A 448 -6.24 -28.68 2.80
N PHE A 449 -5.19 -27.86 2.80
CA PHE A 449 -4.45 -27.51 1.59
C PHE A 449 -2.98 -27.17 1.89
N ASN A 450 -2.07 -27.48 0.96
CA ASN A 450 -0.67 -27.04 0.94
C ASN A 450 -0.46 -26.14 -0.28
N ASP A 451 -0.15 -24.87 -0.05
CA ASP A 451 -0.07 -23.82 -1.09
C ASP A 451 1.37 -23.57 -1.56
N ASP A 452 2.08 -24.65 -1.87
CA ASP A 452 3.47 -24.65 -2.32
C ASP A 452 3.65 -25.48 -3.60
N LYS A 453 4.64 -25.14 -4.44
CA LYS A 453 4.94 -25.78 -5.72
C LYS A 453 3.67 -25.83 -6.60
N ALA A 454 3.30 -27.03 -7.08
CA ALA A 454 2.06 -27.28 -7.83
C ALA A 454 0.75 -26.95 -7.07
N GLY A 455 0.80 -26.74 -5.75
CA GLY A 455 -0.33 -26.23 -4.96
C GLY A 455 -0.74 -24.80 -5.37
N LYS A 456 0.24 -23.93 -5.64
CA LYS A 456 0.01 -22.51 -5.96
C LYS A 456 -0.95 -22.26 -7.13
N PRO A 457 -0.76 -22.84 -8.34
CA PRO A 457 -1.73 -22.67 -9.43
C PRO A 457 -3.11 -23.30 -9.12
N VAL A 458 -3.19 -24.30 -8.24
CA VAL A 458 -4.46 -24.88 -7.79
C VAL A 458 -5.20 -23.96 -6.80
N ALA A 459 -4.50 -23.31 -5.86
CA ALA A 459 -5.09 -22.26 -5.03
C ALA A 459 -5.58 -21.08 -5.86
N ILE A 460 -4.77 -20.58 -6.79
CA ILE A 460 -5.14 -19.47 -7.67
C ILE A 460 -6.41 -19.81 -8.47
N HIS A 461 -6.50 -21.03 -9.00
CA HIS A 461 -7.72 -21.50 -9.66
C HIS A 461 -8.93 -21.60 -8.70
N ARG A 462 -8.73 -22.16 -7.49
CA ARG A 462 -9.79 -22.36 -6.47
C ARG A 462 -10.34 -21.05 -5.90
N PHE A 463 -9.50 -20.04 -5.69
CA PHE A 463 -9.85 -18.83 -4.94
C PHE A 463 -10.01 -17.57 -5.83
N ILE A 464 -9.19 -17.39 -6.87
CA ILE A 464 -9.33 -16.25 -7.80
C ILE A 464 -10.25 -16.61 -8.99
N GLY A 465 -10.31 -17.89 -9.37
CA GLY A 465 -11.07 -18.35 -10.54
C GLY A 465 -10.53 -17.87 -11.89
N ARG A 466 -9.37 -17.21 -11.90
CA ARG A 466 -8.76 -16.55 -13.07
C ARG A 466 -7.25 -16.74 -13.03
N ARG A 467 -6.62 -16.86 -14.19
CA ARG A 467 -5.15 -16.93 -14.31
C ARG A 467 -4.55 -15.52 -14.18
N PRO A 468 -3.45 -15.32 -13.43
CA PRO A 468 -2.76 -14.05 -13.35
C PRO A 468 -2.20 -13.60 -14.69
N VAL A 469 -1.86 -12.31 -14.77
CA VAL A 469 -1.02 -11.75 -15.84
C VAL A 469 0.41 -11.47 -15.38
N MET A 470 0.65 -11.40 -14.07
CA MET A 470 1.98 -11.29 -13.46
C MET A 470 2.12 -12.27 -12.28
N ALA A 471 3.27 -12.91 -12.14
CA ALA A 471 3.62 -13.73 -10.98
C ALA A 471 5.02 -13.38 -10.44
N PHE A 472 5.16 -13.37 -9.12
CA PHE A 472 6.36 -12.98 -8.39
C PHE A 472 6.69 -14.04 -7.32
N GLY A 473 7.95 -14.47 -7.29
CA GLY A 473 8.46 -15.48 -6.35
C GLY A 473 9.95 -15.27 -6.06
N ASN A 474 10.57 -16.21 -5.35
CA ASN A 474 12.00 -16.21 -5.08
C ASN A 474 12.61 -17.63 -4.96
N SER A 475 11.80 -18.67 -5.15
CA SER A 475 12.19 -20.06 -4.89
C SER A 475 11.73 -21.02 -6.00
N ASP A 476 12.25 -22.25 -5.97
CA ASP A 476 11.75 -23.35 -6.80
C ASP A 476 10.34 -23.81 -6.35
N GLY A 477 9.85 -23.38 -5.17
CA GLY A 477 8.45 -23.52 -4.75
C GLY A 477 7.48 -22.60 -5.49
N ASP A 478 8.00 -21.59 -6.18
CA ASP A 478 7.22 -20.69 -7.05
C ASP A 478 7.14 -21.17 -8.50
N PHE A 479 7.86 -22.24 -8.86
CA PHE A 479 8.07 -22.61 -10.25
C PHE A 479 6.76 -22.82 -11.00
N GLU A 480 5.85 -23.63 -10.47
CA GLU A 480 4.57 -23.92 -11.12
C GLU A 480 3.62 -22.69 -11.11
N MET A 481 3.79 -21.75 -10.18
CA MET A 481 3.05 -20.47 -10.19
C MET A 481 3.51 -19.57 -11.35
N LEU A 482 4.82 -19.40 -11.53
CA LEU A 482 5.38 -18.63 -12.64
C LEU A 482 5.13 -19.34 -13.98
N GLU A 483 5.35 -20.65 -14.07
CA GLU A 483 5.13 -21.45 -15.29
C GLU A 483 3.68 -21.39 -15.75
N TRP A 484 2.71 -21.66 -14.86
CA TRP A 484 1.30 -21.65 -15.22
C TRP A 484 0.82 -20.25 -15.64
N THR A 485 1.32 -19.20 -14.97
CA THR A 485 1.02 -17.80 -15.30
C THR A 485 1.61 -17.40 -16.65
N THR A 486 2.89 -17.66 -16.88
CA THR A 486 3.64 -17.17 -18.05
C THR A 486 3.43 -18.00 -19.32
N SER A 487 3.09 -19.28 -19.20
CA SER A 487 2.79 -20.17 -20.35
C SER A 487 1.36 -19.97 -20.89
N ALA A 488 0.79 -18.78 -20.74
CA ALA A 488 -0.58 -18.45 -21.13
C ALA A 488 -0.62 -17.50 -22.34
N PRO A 489 -1.62 -17.59 -23.24
CA PRO A 489 -1.74 -16.67 -24.37
C PRO A 489 -1.89 -15.19 -23.96
N GLY A 490 -1.25 -14.32 -24.72
CA GLY A 490 -1.22 -12.87 -24.49
C GLY A 490 -0.03 -12.41 -23.63
N PRO A 491 0.03 -11.13 -23.25
CA PRO A 491 1.14 -10.57 -22.47
C PRO A 491 1.20 -11.18 -21.07
N ARG A 492 2.33 -11.77 -20.67
CA ARG A 492 2.56 -12.27 -19.31
C ARG A 492 3.93 -11.86 -18.77
N PHE A 493 4.03 -11.78 -17.44
CA PHE A 493 5.24 -11.44 -16.71
C PHE A 493 5.49 -12.45 -15.58
N GLY A 494 6.76 -12.82 -15.39
CA GLY A 494 7.22 -13.66 -14.29
C GLY A 494 8.51 -13.08 -13.73
N LEU A 495 8.63 -12.99 -12.40
CA LEU A 495 9.79 -12.43 -11.73
C LEU A 495 10.25 -13.27 -10.55
N LEU A 496 11.57 -13.46 -10.44
CA LEU A 496 12.24 -14.12 -9.32
C LEU A 496 13.16 -13.14 -8.59
N VAL A 497 13.01 -13.02 -7.27
CA VAL A 497 13.97 -12.32 -6.41
C VAL A 497 15.15 -13.25 -6.14
N HIS A 498 16.37 -12.82 -6.49
CA HIS A 498 17.61 -13.55 -6.21
C HIS A 498 18.36 -12.87 -5.07
N HIS A 499 18.50 -13.60 -3.96
CA HIS A 499 19.15 -13.11 -2.75
C HIS A 499 20.66 -13.11 -2.92
N THR A 500 21.21 -11.99 -3.35
CA THR A 500 22.64 -11.79 -3.65
C THR A 500 23.37 -10.90 -2.64
N ASP A 501 22.67 -10.40 -1.62
CA ASP A 501 23.16 -9.31 -0.75
C ASP A 501 23.39 -9.73 0.70
N ALA A 502 24.52 -10.38 0.96
CA ALA A 502 24.94 -10.78 2.31
C ALA A 502 25.15 -9.62 3.29
N GLU A 503 25.29 -8.38 2.81
CA GLU A 503 25.55 -7.19 3.64
C GLU A 503 24.23 -6.60 4.15
N ARG A 504 23.30 -6.26 3.23
CA ARG A 504 22.02 -5.64 3.55
C ARG A 504 20.92 -6.65 3.91
N GLU A 505 20.98 -7.85 3.35
CA GLU A 505 20.00 -8.94 3.51
C GLU A 505 20.75 -10.24 3.87
N TYR A 506 20.57 -11.33 3.11
CA TYR A 506 21.46 -12.48 3.07
C TYR A 506 21.81 -12.80 1.59
N ALA A 507 22.75 -13.72 1.36
CA ALA A 507 23.01 -14.28 0.04
C ALA A 507 22.74 -15.79 0.04
N TYR A 508 21.86 -16.27 -0.84
CA TYR A 508 21.50 -17.69 -0.97
C TYR A 508 20.75 -18.01 -2.26
N ASP A 509 20.92 -19.24 -2.75
CA ASP A 509 20.19 -19.78 -3.90
C ASP A 509 20.14 -21.33 -3.87
N ARG A 510 21.02 -22.00 -4.63
CA ARG A 510 20.96 -23.42 -5.00
C ARG A 510 21.24 -24.36 -3.84
N GLN A 511 22.15 -23.95 -2.95
CA GLN A 511 22.59 -24.75 -1.79
C GLN A 511 21.72 -24.56 -0.55
N ALA A 512 20.65 -23.75 -0.62
CA ALA A 512 19.79 -23.51 0.52
C ALA A 512 18.94 -24.76 0.89
N ALA A 513 18.62 -24.89 2.18
CA ALA A 513 17.75 -25.94 2.71
C ALA A 513 16.26 -25.54 2.76
N LEU A 514 16.00 -24.24 2.89
CA LEU A 514 14.69 -23.57 2.83
C LEU A 514 14.87 -22.35 1.93
N GLY A 515 13.87 -21.95 1.13
CA GLY A 515 14.05 -20.87 0.16
C GLY A 515 15.13 -21.18 -0.88
N ARG A 516 15.10 -22.40 -1.44
CA ARG A 516 16.03 -22.80 -2.51
C ARG A 516 15.57 -22.23 -3.84
N LEU A 517 16.51 -21.68 -4.58
CA LEU A 517 16.32 -21.28 -5.97
C LEU A 517 17.42 -21.91 -6.83
N ASP A 518 17.05 -22.84 -7.71
CA ASP A 518 17.99 -23.67 -8.48
C ASP A 518 17.44 -23.88 -9.90
N ARG A 519 16.34 -24.65 -10.02
CA ARG A 519 15.58 -24.84 -11.27
C ARG A 519 15.07 -23.51 -11.82
N GLY A 520 14.64 -22.59 -10.94
CA GLY A 520 14.16 -21.27 -11.32
C GLY A 520 15.22 -20.42 -12.04
N LEU A 521 16.49 -20.47 -11.61
CA LEU A 521 17.59 -19.72 -12.24
C LEU A 521 17.94 -20.29 -13.62
N ASP A 522 17.93 -21.61 -13.78
CA ASP A 522 18.27 -22.26 -15.06
C ASP A 522 17.16 -22.15 -16.11
N GLU A 523 15.91 -21.99 -15.69
CA GLU A 523 14.74 -21.88 -16.58
C GLU A 523 14.34 -20.44 -16.89
N ALA A 524 14.61 -19.48 -15.99
CA ALA A 524 14.22 -18.09 -16.16
C ALA A 524 14.64 -17.46 -17.51
N PRO A 525 15.88 -17.63 -18.01
CA PRO A 525 16.28 -17.10 -19.32
C PRO A 525 15.50 -17.72 -20.49
N LYS A 526 15.15 -19.01 -20.38
CA LYS A 526 14.41 -19.75 -21.43
C LYS A 526 12.95 -19.34 -21.50
N ARG A 527 12.40 -18.87 -20.36
CA ARG A 527 10.98 -18.51 -20.17
C ARG A 527 10.74 -16.99 -20.14
N ASN A 528 11.80 -16.21 -20.38
CA ASN A 528 11.82 -14.75 -20.27
C ASN A 528 11.27 -14.24 -18.91
N TRP A 529 11.61 -14.93 -17.82
CA TRP A 529 11.36 -14.44 -16.47
C TRP A 529 12.46 -13.44 -16.08
N THR A 530 12.07 -12.35 -15.43
CA THR A 530 12.99 -11.36 -14.89
C THR A 530 13.60 -11.88 -13.59
N VAL A 531 14.91 -12.02 -13.53
CA VAL A 531 15.63 -12.27 -12.27
C VAL A 531 16.12 -10.94 -11.73
N VAL A 532 15.82 -10.67 -10.46
CA VAL A 532 16.23 -9.47 -9.73
C VAL A 532 17.44 -9.79 -8.88
N ASP A 533 18.59 -9.20 -9.19
CA ASP A 533 19.79 -9.30 -8.37
C ASP A 533 19.68 -8.30 -7.23
N MET A 534 19.28 -8.74 -6.03
CA MET A 534 18.98 -7.86 -4.90
C MET A 534 20.09 -6.84 -4.59
N LYS A 535 21.36 -7.24 -4.75
CA LYS A 535 22.52 -6.38 -4.52
C LYS A 535 22.68 -5.28 -5.58
N LYS A 536 22.30 -5.54 -6.84
CA LYS A 536 22.45 -4.60 -7.96
C LYS A 536 21.18 -3.81 -8.26
N ASP A 537 20.03 -4.48 -8.29
CA ASP A 537 18.76 -3.92 -8.76
C ASP A 537 18.00 -3.15 -7.67
N TRP A 538 18.28 -3.39 -6.38
CA TRP A 538 17.65 -2.65 -5.28
C TRP A 538 18.61 -1.65 -4.63
N LYS A 539 18.24 -0.38 -4.67
CA LYS A 539 18.90 0.75 -4.00
C LYS A 539 18.78 0.65 -2.47
N LYS A 540 17.65 0.14 -1.99
CA LYS A 540 17.30 -0.05 -0.58
C LYS A 540 16.53 -1.35 -0.41
N VAL A 541 16.82 -2.13 0.64
CA VAL A 541 16.18 -3.44 0.86
C VAL A 541 14.96 -3.30 1.78
N PHE A 542 15.16 -2.90 3.04
CA PHE A 542 14.09 -2.68 4.01
C PHE A 542 13.72 -1.19 4.11
N PRO A 543 12.54 -0.80 4.64
CA PRO A 543 12.18 0.60 4.92
C PRO A 543 13.17 1.32 5.85
N PHE A 544 13.85 0.59 6.74
CA PHE A 544 14.87 1.09 7.63
C PHE A 544 16.29 0.91 7.07
N GLU A 545 17.23 1.77 7.46
CA GLU A 545 18.66 1.53 7.22
C GLU A 545 19.17 0.40 8.14
N PRO A 546 19.79 -0.67 7.61
CA PRO A 546 20.34 -1.74 8.43
C PRO A 546 21.31 -1.22 9.51
N LEU A 547 21.27 -1.83 10.69
CA LEU A 547 22.31 -1.61 11.69
C LEU A 547 23.64 -2.05 11.09
N LYS A 548 24.62 -1.13 11.05
CA LYS A 548 26.00 -1.47 10.71
C LYS A 548 26.53 -2.46 11.77
N PRO A 549 27.25 -3.52 11.35
CA PRO A 549 27.79 -4.53 12.27
C PRO A 549 28.88 -3.98 13.19
#